data_AF-A0A531MI43-F1
#
_entry.id   AF-A0A531MI43-F1
#
_cell.length_a   1.000
_cell.length_b   1.000
_cell.length_c   1.000
_cell.angle_alpha   90.00
_cell.angle_beta   90.00
_cell.angle_gamma   90.00
#
_symmetry.space_group_name_H-M   'P 1'
#
loop_
_entity.id
_entity.type
_entity.pdbx_description
1 polymer ?
#
loop_
_entity_poly.entity_id
_entity_poly.type
_entity_poly.pdbx_seq_one_letter_code
_entity_poly.pdbx_strand_id
1 'polypeptide(L)' 'MTPALPDTLSRYFTAQNAHDINAMVACFAPDARVHDENEDIVGSAAIRAWKEKTVAKYK' A
#
# COMPACT_ATOMS: atom_id res chain seq x y z
N MET A 1 19.66 -11.51 -15.83
CA MET A 1 19.09 -12.09 -14.61
C MET A 1 18.23 -11.03 -13.95
N THR A 2 16.92 -11.23 -13.88
CA THR A 2 16.03 -10.33 -13.14
C THR A 2 16.26 -10.60 -11.66
N PRO A 3 16.62 -9.60 -10.84
CA PRO A 3 16.76 -9.83 -9.40
C PRO A 3 15.44 -10.33 -8.83
N ALA A 4 15.49 -11.36 -7.99
CA ALA A 4 14.32 -11.84 -7.28
C ALA A 4 13.79 -10.71 -6.41
N LEU A 5 12.50 -10.41 -6.56
CA LEU A 5 11.87 -9.36 -5.78
C LEU A 5 11.75 -9.84 -4.32
N PRO A 6 12.16 -9.03 -3.32
CA PRO A 6 11.95 -9.37 -1.92
C PRO A 6 10.49 -9.73 -1.61
N ASP A 7 10.28 -10.70 -0.72
CA ASP A 7 8.94 -11.22 -0.39
C ASP A 7 7.96 -10.12 0.03
N THR A 8 8.43 -9.10 0.75
CA THR A 8 7.61 -7.95 1.16
C THR A 8 7.05 -7.18 -0.03
N LEU A 9 7.89 -6.94 -1.05
CA LEU A 9 7.47 -6.25 -2.27
C LEU A 9 6.55 -7.14 -3.11
N SER A 10 6.86 -8.44 -3.21
CA SER A 10 5.99 -9.40 -3.90
C SER A 10 4.58 -9.43 -3.29
N ARG A 11 4.48 -9.54 -1.95
CA ARG A 11 3.21 -9.49 -1.22
C ARG A 11 2.46 -8.18 -1.42
N TYR A 12 3.16 -7.05 -1.39
CA TYR A 12 2.56 -5.74 -1.64
C TYR A 12 1.92 -5.67 -3.04
N PHE A 13 2.64 -6.09 -4.08
CA PHE A 13 2.11 -6.09 -5.45
C PHE A 13 0.96 -7.08 -5.63
N THR A 14 1.04 -8.27 -5.04
CA THR A 14 -0.07 -9.23 -5.06
C THR A 14 -1.32 -8.66 -4.40
N ALA A 15 -1.19 -8.04 -3.21
CA ALA A 15 -2.31 -7.41 -2.51
C ALA A 15 -2.89 -6.23 -3.31
N GLN A 16 -2.04 -5.38 -3.87
CA GLN A 16 -2.45 -4.26 -4.72
C GLN A 16 -3.21 -4.73 -5.97
N ASN A 17 -2.71 -5.74 -6.68
CA ASN A 17 -3.37 -6.30 -7.87
C ASN A 17 -4.68 -7.00 -7.54
N ALA A 18 -4.81 -7.57 -6.33
CA ALA A 18 -6.05 -8.15 -5.83
C ALA A 18 -7.04 -7.11 -5.28
N HIS A 19 -6.66 -5.83 -5.22
CA HIS A 19 -7.40 -4.76 -4.57
C HIS A 19 -7.69 -5.06 -3.08
N ASP A 20 -6.82 -5.87 -2.43
CA ASP A 20 -6.92 -6.21 -1.01
C ASP A 20 -6.19 -5.16 -0.18
N ILE A 21 -6.96 -4.15 0.25
CA ILE A 21 -6.45 -3.03 1.03
C ILE A 21 -5.88 -3.50 2.37
N ASN A 22 -6.48 -4.50 3.02
CA ASN A 22 -6.02 -4.98 4.32
C ASN A 22 -4.67 -5.69 4.20
N ALA A 23 -4.52 -6.58 3.21
CA ALA A 23 -3.25 -7.25 2.94
C ALA A 23 -2.16 -6.26 2.52
N MET A 24 -2.51 -5.21 1.78
CA MET A 24 -1.57 -4.16 1.40
C MET A 24 -1.09 -3.37 2.63
N VAL A 25 -2.02 -2.90 3.47
CA VAL A 25 -1.70 -2.13 4.69
C VAL A 25 -0.88 -2.97 5.68
N ALA A 26 -1.12 -4.28 5.75
CA ALA A 26 -0.34 -5.20 6.59
C ALA A 26 1.14 -5.34 6.16
N CYS A 27 1.49 -4.93 4.94
CA CYS A 27 2.88 -4.90 4.48
C CYS A 27 3.65 -3.67 5.00
N PHE A 28 2.96 -2.69 5.59
CA PHE A 28 3.57 -1.47 6.13
C PHE A 28 3.82 -1.58 7.64
N ALA A 29 4.85 -0.88 8.10
CA ALA A 29 5.08 -0.68 9.53
C ALA A 29 3.95 0.16 10.18
N PRO A 30 3.71 0.04 11.50
CA PRO A 30 2.67 0.80 12.21
C PRO A 30 2.82 2.33 12.06
N ASP A 31 4.05 2.81 11.93
CA ASP A 31 4.47 4.21 11.79
C ASP A 31 4.88 4.57 10.35
N ALA A 32 4.52 3.72 9.38
CA ALA A 32 4.86 3.96 7.98
C ALA A 32 4.32 5.30 7.47
N ARG A 33 5.09 5.90 6.58
CA ARG A 33 4.76 7.16 5.91
C ARG A 33 4.67 6.91 4.41
N VAL A 34 3.55 7.31 3.83
CA VAL A 34 3.32 7.30 2.38
C VAL A 34 3.15 8.74 1.94
N HIS A 35 3.90 9.16 0.93
CA HIS A 35 3.74 10.47 0.30
C HIS A 35 3.06 10.28 -1.05
N ASP A 36 1.86 10.86 -1.21
CA ASP A 36 1.06 10.73 -2.43
C ASP A 36 0.34 12.06 -2.71
N GLU A 37 0.27 12.50 -3.97
CA GLU A 37 -0.40 13.75 -4.39
C GLU A 37 -0.10 14.99 -3.49
N ASN A 38 1.14 15.19 -3.04
CA ASN A 38 1.56 16.24 -2.09
C ASN A 38 0.99 16.09 -0.65
N GLU A 39 0.39 14.97 -0.31
CA GLU A 39 -0.08 14.64 1.04
C GLU A 39 0.84 13.61 1.71
N ASP A 40 1.20 13.87 2.98
CA ASP A 40 1.88 12.90 3.84
C ASP A 40 0.86 12.09 4.65
N ILE A 41 0.78 10.80 4.35
CA ILE A 41 -0.12 9.84 4.98
C ILE A 41 0.69 9.03 5.98
N VAL A 42 0.42 9.23 7.26
CA VAL A 42 1.22 8.65 8.35
C VAL A 42 0.37 7.68 9.17
N GLY A 43 0.88 6.45 9.31
CA GLY A 43 0.30 5.39 10.12
C GLY A 43 -0.71 4.51 9.38
N SER A 44 -0.86 3.27 9.84
CA SER A 44 -1.64 2.23 9.16
C SER A 44 -3.11 2.62 8.91
N ALA A 45 -3.72 3.35 9.84
CA ALA A 45 -5.11 3.81 9.69
C ALA A 45 -5.25 4.85 8.56
N ALA A 46 -4.30 5.77 8.45
CA ALA A 46 -4.29 6.78 7.40
C ALA A 46 -3.99 6.15 6.04
N ILE A 47 -3.04 5.21 5.97
CA ILE A 47 -2.69 4.47 4.74
C ILE A 47 -3.89 3.66 4.24
N ARG A 48 -4.66 3.04 5.14
CA ARG A 48 -5.91 2.36 4.77
C ARG A 48 -6.92 3.32 4.14
N ALA A 49 -7.20 4.43 4.82
CA ALA A 49 -8.16 5.43 4.32
C ALA A 49 -7.72 6.04 2.99
N TRP A 50 -6.41 6.27 2.81
CA TRP A 50 -5.84 6.70 1.54
C TRP A 50 -6.11 5.68 0.44
N LYS A 51 -5.81 4.39 0.66
CA LYS A 51 -6.05 3.39 -0.37
C LYS A 51 -7.50 3.18 -0.72
N GLU A 52 -8.42 3.24 0.25
CA GLU A 52 -9.85 3.20 -0.03
C GLU A 52 -10.27 4.34 -0.97
N LYS A 53 -9.76 5.56 -0.73
CA LYS A 53 -9.99 6.71 -1.61
C LYS A 53 -9.35 6.52 -3.00
N THR A 54 -8.11 6.05 -3.07
CA THR A 54 -7.41 5.82 -4.35
C THR A 54 -8.13 4.78 -5.20
N VAL A 55 -8.51 3.64 -4.61
CA VAL A 55 -9.25 2.57 -5.31
C VAL A 55 -10.62 3.07 -5.78
N ALA A 56 -11.29 3.92 -5.02
CA ALA A 56 -12.55 4.54 -5.44
C ALA A 56 -12.37 5.58 -6.57
N LYS A 57 -11.28 6.35 -6.54
CA LYS A 57 -10.97 7.43 -7.52
C LYS A 57 -10.52 6.90 -8.88
N TYR A 58 -9.81 5.77 -8.92
CA TYR A 58 -9.22 5.20 -10.14
C TYR A 58 -9.85 3.87 -10.57
N LYS A 59 -11.10 3.61 -10.16
CA LYS A 59 -11.85 2.43 -10.58
C LYS A 59 -12.24 2.49 -12.06
#